data_AF-E6MN62-F1
#
_entry.id   AF-E6MN62-F1
#
_cell.length_a   1.000
_cell.length_b   1.000
_cell.length_c   1.000
_cell.angle_alpha   90.00
_cell.angle_beta   90.00
_cell.angle_gamma   90.00
#
_symmetry.space_group_name_H-M   'P 1'
#
loop_
_entity.id
_entity.type
_entity.pdbx_description
1 polymer ?
#
loop_
_entity_poly.entity_id
_entity_poly.type
_entity_poly.pdbx_seq_one_letter_code
_entity_poly.pdbx_strand_id
1 'polypeptide(L)'
;MEQNSTLNFIEKRGDYEIYGASAAGFTNGHSASANAEYSENSSVVFDDSGIIQPRTFTQGGKTYKYVPFGADDMLPYHIIEKVGENMVMAQNKLFNALTCYGQGVRFYDIATEKKTRDREICDFYFRNQLNRFFIEQVLDMKYFFFTVTVVVLDNEGCHIVQVRHKESCYCRFEKADENGRINHVFYANWKNTVKDGDVEVIELLDEIDPWGDLRVRMGLDPDPATGECRRAARGDAFGRATRTRKFAILTRFPTPGYQYYPIPFYVATFKDSWYDIYELIGKGKRAKIRNSAPPRFQVEVHKDYWRQICEEDGITDPDKIKARIKQEKQNINDFIGGG
;
A
#
# COMPACT_ATOMS: atom_id res chain seq x y z
N MET A 1 -37.83 4.72 -27.06
CA MET A 1 -37.23 5.74 -27.95
C MET A 1 -36.06 5.06 -28.64
N GLU A 2 -36.32 4.50 -29.82
CA GLU A 2 -35.28 3.97 -30.70
C GLU A 2 -34.34 5.12 -31.06
N GLN A 3 -33.09 5.00 -30.65
CA GLN A 3 -32.05 5.92 -31.09
C GLN A 3 -31.46 5.33 -32.37
N ASN A 4 -31.77 5.94 -33.51
CA ASN A 4 -31.25 5.50 -34.80
C ASN A 4 -29.76 5.81 -34.91
N SER A 5 -28.96 4.81 -35.32
CA SER A 5 -27.57 5.00 -35.74
C SER A 5 -27.52 5.94 -36.94
N THR A 6 -26.75 7.03 -36.85
CA THR A 6 -26.54 7.97 -37.96
C THR A 6 -25.21 7.73 -38.66
N LEU A 7 -25.23 7.45 -39.96
CA LEU A 7 -24.06 7.48 -40.86
C LEU A 7 -23.41 8.87 -40.84
N ASN A 8 -22.19 8.93 -40.30
CA ASN A 8 -21.36 10.12 -40.27
C ASN A 8 -20.30 10.02 -41.37
N PHE A 9 -20.19 11.06 -42.20
CA PHE A 9 -19.12 11.16 -43.19
C PHE A 9 -17.77 11.28 -42.49
N ILE A 10 -16.81 10.43 -42.85
CA ILE A 10 -15.47 10.42 -42.25
C ILE A 10 -14.50 11.15 -43.19
N GLU A 11 -14.34 10.64 -44.41
CA GLU A 11 -13.38 11.16 -45.38
C GLU A 11 -13.71 10.73 -46.80
N LYS A 12 -13.00 11.32 -47.76
CA LYS A 12 -13.12 11.02 -49.19
C LYS A 12 -11.78 10.51 -49.72
N ARG A 13 -11.77 9.29 -50.26
CA ARG A 13 -10.56 8.64 -50.77
C ARG A 13 -10.72 8.36 -52.26
N GLY A 14 -10.12 9.20 -53.10
CA GLY A 14 -10.29 9.12 -54.55
C GLY A 14 -11.76 9.29 -54.95
N ASP A 15 -12.33 8.24 -55.55
CA ASP A 15 -13.74 8.20 -56.00
C ASP A 15 -14.72 7.59 -55.00
N TYR A 16 -14.26 7.30 -53.79
CA TYR A 16 -15.09 6.76 -52.72
C TYR A 16 -15.33 7.79 -51.61
N GLU A 17 -16.56 7.81 -51.12
CA GLU A 17 -16.96 8.48 -49.88
C GLU A 17 -17.05 7.43 -48.77
N ILE A 18 -16.33 7.67 -47.68
CA ILE A 18 -16.24 6.74 -46.54
C ILE A 18 -17.13 7.27 -45.42
N TYR A 19 -18.07 6.44 -44.98
CA TYR A 19 -19.00 6.73 -43.91
C TYR A 19 -18.84 5.73 -42.76
N GLY A 20 -18.95 6.21 -41.52
CA GLY A 20 -18.96 5.39 -40.31
C GLY A 20 -20.34 5.38 -39.67
N ALA A 21 -20.81 4.19 -39.25
CA ALA A 21 -22.00 4.05 -38.43
C ALA A 21 -21.60 3.82 -36.96
N SER A 22 -21.92 4.77 -36.08
CA SER A 22 -21.77 4.64 -34.63
C SER A 22 -23.07 4.14 -33.98
N ALA A 23 -22.97 3.23 -33.01
CA ALA A 23 -24.14 2.79 -32.24
C ALA A 23 -24.73 3.95 -31.43
N ALA A 24 -26.05 3.94 -31.26
CA ALA A 24 -26.74 4.86 -30.39
C ALA A 24 -26.27 4.76 -28.92
N GLY A 25 -26.07 5.91 -28.28
CA GLY A 25 -25.67 6.02 -26.87
C GLY A 25 -24.22 6.46 -26.61
N PHE A 26 -23.41 6.67 -27.65
CA PHE A 26 -22.05 7.18 -27.48
C PHE A 26 -22.01 8.70 -27.64
N THR A 27 -21.75 9.40 -26.53
CA THR A 27 -21.44 10.83 -26.54
C THR A 27 -19.96 11.01 -26.90
N ASN A 28 -19.66 11.97 -27.78
CA ASN A 28 -18.28 12.42 -28.01
C ASN A 28 -17.75 12.99 -26.69
N GLY A 29 -16.97 12.18 -25.96
CA GLY A 29 -16.34 12.60 -24.72
C GLY A 29 -15.39 13.75 -24.99
N HIS A 30 -15.66 14.90 -24.38
CA HIS A 30 -14.66 15.96 -24.25
C HIS A 30 -13.37 15.38 -23.69
N SER A 31 -12.26 15.75 -24.33
CA SER A 31 -10.90 15.39 -23.96
C SER A 31 -10.57 15.85 -22.54
N ALA A 32 -10.84 15.00 -21.55
CA ALA A 32 -10.09 15.04 -20.31
C ALA A 32 -8.63 14.76 -20.70
N SER A 33 -7.75 15.73 -20.44
CA SER A 33 -6.31 15.59 -20.68
C SER A 33 -5.85 14.24 -20.12
N ALA A 34 -5.28 13.38 -20.97
CA ALA A 34 -4.75 12.09 -20.55
C ALA A 34 -3.78 12.25 -19.35
N ASN A 35 -3.09 13.39 -19.26
CA ASN A 35 -2.21 13.75 -18.16
C ASN A 35 -2.91 13.95 -16.80
N ALA A 36 -4.22 14.20 -16.77
CA ALA A 36 -4.99 14.31 -15.52
C ALA A 36 -5.41 12.94 -14.95
N GLU A 37 -5.37 11.87 -15.75
CA GLU A 37 -5.68 10.50 -15.29
C GLU A 37 -4.42 9.70 -14.87
N TYR A 38 -3.23 10.22 -15.18
CA TYR A 38 -1.97 9.60 -14.82
C TYR A 38 -1.57 9.99 -13.39
N SER A 39 -1.33 8.98 -12.55
CA SER A 39 -0.85 9.17 -11.17
C SER A 39 0.56 9.76 -11.20
N GLU A 40 0.93 10.49 -10.15
CA GLU A 40 2.34 10.83 -9.91
C GLU A 40 3.21 9.58 -9.93
N ASN A 41 4.45 9.72 -10.43
CA ASN A 41 5.40 8.63 -10.62
C ASN A 41 5.77 8.03 -9.26
N SER A 42 5.66 6.71 -9.13
CA SER A 42 5.89 6.04 -7.86
C SER A 42 7.32 6.22 -7.35
N SER A 43 8.30 6.41 -8.23
CA SER A 43 9.70 6.65 -7.83
C SER A 43 9.88 7.88 -6.93
N VAL A 44 9.04 8.91 -7.08
CA VAL A 44 9.10 10.16 -6.29
C VAL A 44 8.68 9.91 -4.83
N VAL A 45 7.70 9.03 -4.61
CA VAL A 45 7.22 8.67 -3.27
C VAL A 45 8.28 7.87 -2.50
N PHE A 46 9.13 7.14 -3.22
CA PHE A 46 10.16 6.26 -2.66
C PHE A 46 11.58 6.84 -2.79
N ASP A 47 11.70 8.13 -3.13
CA ASP A 47 12.98 8.82 -3.18
C ASP A 47 13.43 9.20 -1.75
N ASP A 48 14.42 8.47 -1.27
CA ASP A 48 15.01 8.63 0.07
C ASP A 48 16.32 9.45 0.02
N SER A 49 16.56 10.18 -1.08
CA SER A 49 17.76 11.00 -1.26
C SER A 49 17.76 12.30 -0.44
N GLY A 50 16.63 12.65 0.17
CA GLY A 50 16.48 13.83 1.02
C GLY A 50 17.00 13.64 2.44
N ILE A 51 17.54 14.71 3.05
CA ILE A 51 17.89 14.72 4.47
C ILE A 51 16.58 14.73 5.28
N ILE A 52 16.26 13.60 5.93
CA ILE A 52 15.09 13.49 6.81
C ILE A 52 15.33 14.28 8.11
N GLN A 53 14.53 15.33 8.32
CA GLN A 53 14.60 16.14 9.53
C GLN A 53 13.75 15.54 10.66
N PRO A 54 14.30 15.39 11.89
CA PRO A 54 13.53 14.93 13.04
C PRO A 54 12.37 15.86 13.36
N ARG A 55 11.22 15.29 13.72
CA ARG A 55 10.02 16.01 14.17
C ARG A 55 9.89 15.94 15.68
N THR A 56 9.11 16.85 16.25
CA THR A 56 8.90 16.94 17.70
C THR A 56 7.43 16.85 18.05
N PHE A 57 7.11 16.17 19.14
CA PHE A 57 5.77 16.19 19.74
C PHE A 57 5.90 16.28 21.27
N THR A 58 4.82 16.65 21.94
CA THR A 58 4.77 16.71 23.40
C THR A 58 3.80 15.66 23.90
N GLN A 59 4.22 14.89 24.90
CA GLN A 59 3.41 13.88 25.58
C GLN A 59 3.60 14.02 27.09
N GLY A 60 2.53 14.30 27.83
CA GLY A 60 2.55 14.34 29.29
C GLY A 60 3.54 15.38 29.84
N GLY A 61 3.64 16.54 29.20
CA GLY A 61 4.54 17.62 29.58
C GLY A 61 6.03 17.40 29.23
N LYS A 62 6.37 16.31 28.55
CA LYS A 62 7.72 16.05 28.01
C LYS A 62 7.71 16.19 26.49
N THR A 63 8.70 16.89 25.94
CA THR A 63 8.89 17.00 24.50
C THR A 63 9.83 15.91 24.01
N TYR A 64 9.38 15.12 23.04
CA TYR A 64 10.14 14.06 22.40
C TYR A 64 10.50 14.44 20.96
N LYS A 65 11.60 13.86 20.45
CA LYS A 65 12.03 14.00 19.05
C LYS A 65 12.02 12.64 18.37
N TYR A 66 11.41 12.53 17.21
CA TYR A 66 11.35 11.28 16.44
C TYR A 66 11.79 11.48 15.00
N VAL A 67 12.25 10.40 14.37
CA VAL A 67 12.56 10.40 12.94
C VAL A 67 11.30 9.99 12.18
N PRO A 68 10.77 10.82 11.26
CA PRO A 68 9.60 10.47 10.48
C PRO A 68 9.92 9.32 9.51
N PHE A 69 8.91 8.51 9.20
CA PHE A 69 9.05 7.40 8.27
C PHE A 69 8.79 7.91 6.84
N GLY A 70 9.88 8.26 6.16
CA GLY A 70 9.87 9.02 4.90
C GLY A 70 9.87 10.53 5.13
N ALA A 71 9.95 11.31 4.05
CA ALA A 71 10.09 12.77 4.12
C ALA A 71 8.87 13.46 4.78
N ASP A 72 7.67 12.97 4.48
CA ASP A 72 6.40 13.54 4.95
C ASP A 72 5.78 12.77 6.14
N ASP A 73 6.40 11.67 6.57
CA ASP A 73 5.93 10.73 7.59
C ASP A 73 4.84 9.74 7.13
N MET A 74 4.54 9.72 5.82
CA MET A 74 3.43 8.95 5.24
C MET A 74 3.86 7.73 4.41
N LEU A 75 5.16 7.53 4.21
CA LEU A 75 5.73 6.41 3.45
C LEU A 75 5.13 5.04 3.78
N PRO A 76 4.97 4.61 5.07
CA PRO A 76 4.41 3.29 5.35
C PRO A 76 2.96 3.13 4.86
N TYR A 77 2.19 4.21 4.81
CA TYR A 77 0.81 4.18 4.33
C TYR A 77 0.76 4.11 2.80
N HIS A 78 1.62 4.86 2.13
CA HIS A 78 1.77 4.77 0.67
C HIS A 78 2.25 3.38 0.22
N ILE A 79 3.13 2.75 0.99
CA ILE A 79 3.52 1.34 0.76
C ILE A 79 2.29 0.43 0.77
N ILE A 80 1.45 0.52 1.81
CA ILE A 80 0.26 -0.33 1.94
C ILE A 80 -0.69 -0.10 0.77
N GLU A 81 -0.96 1.16 0.43
CA GLU A 81 -1.84 1.55 -0.66
C GLU A 81 -1.34 1.03 -2.01
N LYS A 82 -0.09 1.33 -2.38
CA LYS A 82 0.50 0.91 -3.67
C LYS A 82 0.62 -0.59 -3.81
N VAL A 83 0.94 -1.30 -2.72
CA VAL A 83 0.91 -2.77 -2.74
C VAL A 83 -0.51 -3.29 -2.96
N GLY A 84 -1.53 -2.67 -2.36
CA GLY A 84 -2.93 -3.06 -2.50
C GLY A 84 -3.54 -2.76 -3.88
N GLU A 85 -3.09 -1.69 -4.54
CA GLU A 85 -3.51 -1.31 -5.91
C GLU A 85 -2.98 -2.28 -6.97
N ASN A 86 -1.86 -2.96 -6.70
CA ASN A 86 -1.24 -3.89 -7.63
C ASN A 86 -1.55 -5.35 -7.27
N MET A 87 -2.38 -6.00 -8.09
CA MET A 87 -2.83 -7.38 -7.85
C MET A 87 -1.68 -8.39 -7.72
N VAL A 88 -0.59 -8.19 -8.46
CA VAL A 88 0.57 -9.10 -8.45
C VAL A 88 1.33 -8.93 -7.14
N MET A 89 1.56 -7.69 -6.71
CA MET A 89 2.19 -7.40 -5.42
C MET A 89 1.36 -7.91 -4.26
N ALA A 90 0.05 -7.61 -4.22
CA ALA A 90 -0.85 -8.04 -3.15
C ALA A 90 -0.86 -9.58 -3.00
N GLN A 91 -0.98 -10.33 -4.10
CA GLN A 91 -0.95 -11.79 -4.07
C GLN A 91 0.42 -12.34 -3.65
N ASN A 92 1.52 -11.77 -4.18
CA ASN A 92 2.87 -12.19 -3.78
C ASN A 92 3.16 -11.91 -2.30
N LYS A 93 2.64 -10.81 -1.74
CA LYS A 93 2.76 -10.51 -0.31
C LYS A 93 2.03 -11.54 0.54
N LEU A 94 0.80 -11.88 0.18
CA LEU A 94 0.04 -12.92 0.87
C LEU A 94 0.78 -14.26 0.81
N PHE A 95 1.26 -14.67 -0.38
CA PHE A 95 2.03 -15.90 -0.54
C PHE A 95 3.31 -15.91 0.32
N ASN A 96 4.07 -14.82 0.32
CA ASN A 96 5.29 -14.69 1.12
C ASN A 96 5.01 -14.71 2.63
N ALA A 97 3.87 -14.17 3.07
CA ALA A 97 3.45 -14.23 4.47
C ALA A 97 3.06 -15.66 4.86
N LEU A 98 2.26 -16.35 4.04
CA LEU A 98 1.82 -17.73 4.30
C LEU A 98 2.99 -18.72 4.32
N THR A 99 3.93 -18.59 3.39
CA THR A 99 5.13 -19.44 3.33
C THR A 99 6.05 -19.21 4.53
N CYS A 100 6.21 -17.96 4.98
CA CYS A 100 6.99 -17.64 6.18
C CYS A 100 6.29 -18.10 7.47
N TYR A 101 4.96 -18.04 7.51
CA TYR A 101 4.18 -18.54 8.64
C TYR A 101 4.25 -20.07 8.77
N GLY A 102 4.19 -20.78 7.64
CA GLY A 102 4.29 -22.23 7.60
C GLY A 102 3.24 -22.90 8.49
N GLN A 103 3.70 -23.61 9.52
CA GLN A 103 2.84 -24.30 10.50
C GLN A 103 2.61 -23.49 11.80
N GLY A 104 3.05 -22.23 11.85
CA GLY A 104 3.03 -21.38 13.03
C GLY A 104 4.12 -21.72 14.04
N VAL A 105 3.95 -21.22 15.28
CA VAL A 105 4.95 -21.39 16.34
C VAL A 105 4.64 -22.64 17.16
N ARG A 106 5.67 -23.44 17.45
CA ARG A 106 5.58 -24.66 18.26
C ARG A 106 6.64 -24.62 19.35
N PHE A 107 6.25 -25.01 20.56
CA PHE A 107 7.15 -25.07 21.72
C PHE A 107 7.54 -26.52 21.97
N TYR A 108 8.85 -26.76 22.03
CA TYR A 108 9.45 -28.07 22.27
C TYR A 108 10.37 -27.97 23.48
N ASP A 109 10.36 -29.01 24.30
CA ASP A 109 11.28 -29.12 25.43
C ASP A 109 12.65 -29.55 24.89
N ILE A 110 13.70 -28.74 25.14
CA ILE A 110 15.05 -28.98 24.60
C ILE A 110 15.57 -30.37 25.00
N ALA A 111 15.33 -30.79 26.24
CA ALA A 111 15.83 -32.06 26.75
C ALA A 111 15.16 -33.30 26.13
N THR A 112 13.91 -33.18 25.65
CA THR A 112 13.15 -34.33 25.14
C THR A 112 12.86 -34.26 23.65
N GLU A 113 13.09 -33.10 23.03
CA GLU A 113 12.76 -32.77 21.64
C GLU A 113 11.27 -33.01 21.28
N LYS A 114 10.41 -33.11 22.31
CA LYS A 114 8.97 -33.31 22.16
C LYS A 114 8.23 -32.04 22.47
N LYS A 115 6.99 -31.97 21.97
CA LYS A 115 6.10 -30.84 22.25
C LYS A 115 5.97 -30.67 23.76
N THR A 116 6.15 -29.42 24.22
CA THR A 116 6.09 -29.11 25.64
C THR A 116 4.77 -29.53 26.26
N ARG A 117 4.84 -30.06 27.47
CA ARG A 117 3.68 -30.36 28.32
C ARG A 117 3.58 -29.42 29.52
N ASP A 118 4.49 -28.45 29.60
CA ASP A 118 4.48 -27.45 30.64
C ASP A 118 3.20 -26.61 30.55
N ARG A 119 2.46 -26.56 31.66
CA ARG A 119 1.18 -25.86 31.74
C ARG A 119 1.35 -24.36 31.62
N GLU A 120 2.38 -23.77 32.22
CA GLU A 120 2.61 -22.33 32.18
C GLU A 120 2.95 -21.87 30.77
N ILE A 121 3.79 -22.63 30.05
CA ILE A 121 4.12 -22.34 28.65
C ILE A 121 2.87 -22.48 27.77
N CYS A 122 2.07 -23.52 27.98
CA CYS A 122 0.82 -23.71 27.22
C CYS A 122 -0.20 -22.60 27.50
N ASP A 123 -0.35 -22.17 28.76
CA ASP A 123 -1.24 -21.09 29.15
C ASP A 123 -0.77 -19.75 28.58
N PHE A 124 0.55 -19.47 28.61
CA PHE A 124 1.14 -18.29 28.00
C PHE A 124 0.92 -18.25 26.48
N TYR A 125 1.15 -19.38 25.80
CA TYR A 125 0.91 -19.54 24.37
C TYR A 125 -0.55 -19.26 24.00
N PHE A 126 -1.49 -19.84 24.76
CA PHE A 126 -2.92 -19.69 24.51
C PHE A 126 -3.41 -18.27 24.78
N ARG A 127 -3.06 -17.69 25.95
CA ARG A 127 -3.49 -16.33 26.35
C ARG A 127 -2.93 -15.23 25.45
N ASN A 128 -1.74 -15.43 24.88
CA ASN A 128 -1.14 -14.47 23.96
C ASN A 128 -1.46 -14.74 22.49
N GLN A 129 -2.23 -15.81 22.18
CA GLN A 129 -2.54 -16.22 20.82
C GLN A 129 -1.30 -16.20 19.91
N LEU A 130 -0.21 -16.86 20.33
CA LEU A 130 1.11 -16.66 19.70
C LEU A 130 1.16 -16.96 18.20
N ASN A 131 0.28 -17.83 17.69
CA ASN A 131 0.12 -18.03 16.25
C ASN A 131 -0.39 -16.77 15.52
N ARG A 132 -1.41 -16.11 16.08
CA ARG A 132 -1.92 -14.85 15.53
C ARG A 132 -0.85 -13.76 15.62
N PHE A 133 -0.24 -13.62 16.79
CA PHE A 133 0.86 -12.68 16.97
C PHE A 133 1.99 -12.92 15.96
N PHE A 134 2.36 -14.18 15.71
CA PHE A 134 3.42 -14.50 14.76
C PHE A 134 3.07 -14.13 13.32
N ILE A 135 1.85 -14.40 12.83
CA ILE A 135 1.46 -13.98 11.47
C ILE A 135 1.44 -12.44 11.34
N GLU A 136 1.05 -11.72 12.40
CA GLU A 136 1.11 -10.25 12.44
C GLU A 136 2.56 -9.75 12.30
N GLN A 137 3.52 -10.34 13.04
CA GLN A 137 4.95 -10.03 12.92
C GLN A 137 5.50 -10.34 11.52
N VAL A 138 5.11 -11.48 10.93
CA VAL A 138 5.51 -11.89 9.59
C VAL A 138 5.02 -10.88 8.54
N LEU A 139 3.77 -10.45 8.63
CA LEU A 139 3.21 -9.47 7.70
C LEU A 139 4.03 -8.17 7.74
N ASP A 140 4.23 -7.60 8.92
CA ASP A 140 5.02 -6.37 9.06
C ASP A 140 6.46 -6.52 8.59
N MET A 141 7.10 -7.64 8.90
CA MET A 141 8.45 -7.92 8.41
C MET A 141 8.48 -7.98 6.87
N LYS A 142 7.46 -8.54 6.21
CA LYS A 142 7.39 -8.59 4.74
C LYS A 142 7.01 -7.25 4.11
N TYR A 143 6.30 -6.39 4.83
CA TYR A 143 5.93 -5.05 4.34
C TYR A 143 7.02 -4.02 4.57
N PHE A 144 7.60 -3.97 5.77
CA PHE A 144 8.45 -2.86 6.21
C PHE A 144 9.87 -3.28 6.59
N PHE A 145 10.21 -4.58 6.56
CA PHE A 145 11.53 -5.08 6.99
C PHE A 145 11.85 -4.81 8.46
N PHE A 146 10.86 -4.45 9.28
CA PHE A 146 10.99 -4.46 10.73
C PHE A 146 9.63 -4.73 11.38
N THR A 147 9.68 -5.12 12.64
CA THR A 147 8.50 -5.32 13.46
C THR A 147 8.77 -4.93 14.91
N VAL A 148 7.73 -4.45 15.58
CA VAL A 148 7.79 -4.04 16.99
C VAL A 148 6.96 -5.02 17.82
N THR A 149 7.63 -5.62 18.80
CA THR A 149 7.01 -6.48 19.80
C THR A 149 7.02 -5.78 21.14
N VAL A 150 5.87 -5.66 21.79
CA VAL A 150 5.78 -5.10 23.14
C VAL A 150 5.58 -6.23 24.14
N VAL A 151 6.54 -6.38 25.05
CA VAL A 151 6.44 -7.29 26.19
C VAL A 151 5.89 -6.55 27.40
N VAL A 152 4.95 -7.18 28.11
CA VAL A 152 4.36 -6.66 29.34
C VAL A 152 4.65 -7.65 30.46
N LEU A 153 5.24 -7.13 31.52
CA LEU A 153 5.56 -7.88 32.73
C LEU A 153 4.38 -7.88 33.70
N ASP A 154 4.40 -8.83 34.64
CA ASP A 154 3.56 -8.77 35.82
C ASP A 154 3.86 -7.55 36.69
N ASN A 155 3.03 -7.31 37.70
CA ASN A 155 3.20 -6.16 38.60
C ASN A 155 4.56 -6.18 39.32
N GLU A 156 5.04 -7.38 39.67
CA GLU A 156 6.32 -7.58 40.34
C GLU A 156 7.53 -7.38 39.43
N GLY A 157 7.36 -7.47 38.11
CA GLY A 157 8.45 -7.41 37.15
C GLY A 157 9.30 -8.69 37.09
N CYS A 158 8.71 -9.83 37.46
CA CYS A 158 9.37 -11.13 37.49
C CYS A 158 9.14 -11.92 36.19
N HIS A 159 7.93 -11.83 35.65
CA HIS A 159 7.49 -12.67 34.54
C HIS A 159 6.94 -11.83 33.41
N ILE A 160 7.26 -12.19 32.16
CA ILE A 160 6.58 -11.66 30.99
C ILE A 160 5.24 -12.36 30.91
N VAL A 161 4.15 -11.61 31.06
CA VAL A 161 2.78 -12.14 31.05
C VAL A 161 2.06 -11.89 29.73
N GLN A 162 2.44 -10.85 29.01
CA GLN A 162 1.83 -10.54 27.72
C GLN A 162 2.86 -10.16 26.65
N VAL A 163 2.53 -10.50 25.41
CA VAL A 163 3.25 -10.08 24.20
C VAL A 163 2.24 -9.47 23.24
N ARG A 164 2.51 -8.27 22.74
CA ARG A 164 1.61 -7.52 21.87
C ARG A 164 2.35 -7.06 20.63
N HIS A 165 1.74 -7.27 19.48
CA HIS A 165 2.20 -6.69 18.24
C HIS A 165 1.82 -5.21 18.20
N LYS A 166 2.76 -4.36 17.78
CA LYS A 166 2.48 -2.98 17.40
C LYS A 166 2.75 -2.87 15.91
N GLU A 167 1.71 -2.56 15.15
CA GLU A 167 1.81 -2.44 13.70
C GLU A 167 2.87 -1.40 13.33
N SER A 168 3.85 -1.80 12.54
CA SER A 168 5.04 -1.04 12.16
C SER A 168 4.69 0.26 11.44
N CYS A 169 3.58 0.29 10.70
CA CYS A 169 3.11 1.50 10.02
C CYS A 169 2.74 2.63 11.00
N TYR A 170 2.35 2.29 12.22
CA TYR A 170 2.01 3.21 13.31
C TYR A 170 3.15 3.43 14.32
N CYS A 171 4.31 2.82 14.09
CA CYS A 171 5.49 2.98 14.95
C CYS A 171 6.42 4.07 14.41
N ARG A 172 6.94 4.93 15.29
CA ARG A 172 8.06 5.83 15.01
C ARG A 172 9.15 5.66 16.06
N PHE A 173 10.39 5.86 15.62
CA PHE A 173 11.56 5.73 16.49
C PHE A 173 12.01 7.10 16.98
N GLU A 174 12.39 7.15 18.25
CA GLU A 174 13.07 8.31 18.79
C GLU A 174 14.34 8.62 18.01
N LYS A 175 14.66 9.91 17.88
CA LYS A 175 15.97 10.31 17.37
C LYS A 175 17.04 9.69 18.28
N ALA A 176 18.00 9.00 17.68
CA ALA A 176 19.08 8.38 18.44
C ALA A 176 19.80 9.43 19.29
N ASP A 177 20.20 8.99 20.48
CA ASP A 177 21.00 9.79 21.39
C ASP A 177 22.45 9.94 20.90
N GLU A 178 23.28 10.61 21.69
CA GLU A 178 24.70 10.85 21.39
C GLU A 178 25.50 9.54 21.25
N ASN A 179 25.00 8.43 21.81
CA ASN A 179 25.61 7.10 21.72
C ASN A 179 25.03 6.28 20.56
N GLY A 180 24.14 6.86 19.75
CA GLY A 180 23.49 6.17 18.63
C GLY A 180 22.36 5.22 19.07
N ARG A 181 21.88 5.30 20.32
CA ARG A 181 20.82 4.44 20.83
C ARG A 181 19.45 5.08 20.65
N ILE A 182 18.48 4.28 20.23
CA ILE A 182 17.07 4.65 20.17
C ILE A 182 16.43 4.20 21.49
N ASN A 183 15.96 5.15 22.30
CA ASN A 183 15.48 4.82 23.66
C ASN A 183 13.98 4.53 23.73
N HIS A 184 13.19 5.05 22.78
CA HIS A 184 11.75 4.86 22.77
C HIS A 184 11.19 4.52 21.39
N VAL A 185 10.11 3.72 21.40
CA VAL A 185 9.17 3.58 20.29
C VAL A 185 7.91 4.38 20.60
N PHE A 186 7.46 5.16 19.63
CA PHE A 186 6.24 5.94 19.69
C PHE A 186 5.16 5.27 18.84
N TYR A 187 4.06 4.89 19.46
CA TYR A 187 2.93 4.24 18.78
C TYR A 187 1.73 5.18 18.75
N ALA A 188 1.31 5.58 17.56
CA ALA A 188 0.19 6.50 17.35
C ALA A 188 -0.37 6.39 15.93
N ASN A 189 -1.53 7.00 15.68
CA ASN A 189 -2.03 7.16 14.32
C ASN A 189 -1.42 8.41 13.66
N TRP A 190 -0.30 8.23 12.96
CA TRP A 190 0.44 9.31 12.29
C TRP A 190 -0.23 9.84 11.01
N LYS A 191 -1.33 9.24 10.54
CA LYS A 191 -2.10 9.79 9.40
C LYS A 191 -2.79 11.10 9.76
N ASN A 192 -3.11 11.29 11.04
CA ASN A 192 -3.83 12.45 11.55
C ASN A 192 -2.90 13.34 12.35
N THR A 193 -3.33 14.58 12.60
CA THR A 193 -2.66 15.44 13.57
C THR A 193 -2.70 14.80 14.96
N VAL A 194 -1.53 14.49 15.50
CA VAL A 194 -1.34 13.87 16.81
C VAL A 194 -1.46 14.94 17.90
N LYS A 195 -2.32 14.71 18.90
CA LYS A 195 -2.45 15.58 20.09
C LYS A 195 -1.71 15.00 21.28
N ASP A 196 -1.50 15.83 22.30
CA ASP A 196 -1.01 15.36 23.60
C ASP A 196 -1.98 14.32 24.18
N GLY A 197 -1.46 13.17 24.58
CA GLY A 197 -2.25 12.02 25.02
C GLY A 197 -2.40 10.92 23.98
N ASP A 198 -2.30 11.23 22.68
CA ASP A 198 -2.57 10.26 21.61
C ASP A 198 -1.41 9.28 21.37
N VAL A 199 -0.19 9.63 21.82
CA VAL A 199 1.02 8.83 21.60
C VAL A 199 1.29 7.92 22.78
N GLU A 200 1.32 6.62 22.53
CA GLU A 200 1.87 5.67 23.49
C GLU A 200 3.40 5.67 23.36
N VAL A 201 4.07 6.14 24.41
CA VAL A 201 5.54 6.14 24.53
C VAL A 201 5.97 4.85 25.22
N ILE A 202 6.79 4.04 24.56
CA ILE A 202 7.23 2.73 25.06
C ILE A 202 8.76 2.72 25.07
N GLU A 203 9.36 2.34 26.20
CA GLU A 203 10.82 2.16 26.28
C GLU A 203 11.27 1.01 25.38
N LEU A 204 12.24 1.29 24.52
CA LEU A 204 12.87 0.31 23.64
C LEU A 204 14.01 -0.37 24.39
N LEU A 205 14.02 -1.70 24.37
CA LEU A 205 15.15 -2.51 24.83
C LEU A 205 16.26 -2.51 23.79
N ASP A 206 17.46 -2.88 24.22
CA ASP A 206 18.59 -3.09 23.32
C ASP A 206 18.20 -3.97 22.12
N GLU A 207 18.56 -3.53 20.91
CA GLU A 207 18.17 -4.20 19.66
C GLU A 207 18.89 -5.53 19.46
N ILE A 208 20.05 -5.74 20.10
CA ILE A 208 20.90 -6.91 19.93
C ILE A 208 20.66 -7.91 21.07
N ASP A 209 20.63 -7.43 22.32
CA ASP A 209 20.37 -8.25 23.51
C ASP A 209 19.20 -7.69 24.35
N PRO A 210 17.96 -7.81 23.85
CA PRO A 210 16.78 -7.30 24.56
C PRO A 210 16.56 -8.02 25.90
N TRP A 211 16.98 -9.28 26.02
CA TRP A 211 16.80 -10.05 27.25
C TRP A 211 17.78 -9.62 28.35
N GLY A 212 19.06 -9.48 28.01
CA GLY A 212 20.07 -8.98 28.95
C GLY A 212 19.76 -7.56 29.41
N ASP A 213 19.42 -6.65 28.48
CA ASP A 213 19.04 -5.28 28.84
C ASP A 213 17.79 -5.26 29.74
N LEU A 214 16.79 -6.10 29.46
CA LEU A 214 15.62 -6.22 30.33
C LEU A 214 16.01 -6.65 31.75
N ARG A 215 16.84 -7.68 31.91
CA ARG A 215 17.29 -8.17 33.22
C ARG A 215 18.05 -7.10 33.99
N VAL A 216 18.94 -6.36 33.33
CA VAL A 216 19.69 -5.24 33.92
C VAL A 216 18.74 -4.10 34.32
N ARG A 217 17.78 -3.72 33.47
CA ARG A 217 16.75 -2.71 33.77
C ARG A 217 15.87 -3.10 34.96
N MET A 218 15.58 -4.39 35.12
CA MET A 218 14.83 -4.92 36.25
C MET A 218 15.69 -5.05 37.54
N GLY A 219 17.01 -4.88 37.43
CA GLY A 219 17.95 -5.01 38.55
C GLY A 219 18.28 -6.46 38.92
N LEU A 220 18.04 -7.40 38.00
CA LEU A 220 18.30 -8.83 38.21
C LEU A 220 19.77 -9.19 37.95
N ASP A 221 20.38 -8.54 36.96
CA ASP A 221 21.77 -8.76 36.57
C ASP A 221 22.59 -7.45 36.72
N PRO A 222 23.91 -7.56 36.95
CA PRO A 222 24.80 -6.41 36.97
C PRO A 222 24.89 -5.77 35.58
N ASP A 223 24.98 -4.44 35.53
CA ASP A 223 25.16 -3.73 34.27
C ASP A 223 26.56 -4.04 33.70
N PRO A 224 26.68 -4.55 32.46
CA PRO A 224 27.96 -4.93 31.88
C PRO A 224 29.01 -3.80 31.86
N ALA A 225 28.57 -2.54 31.82
CA ALA A 225 29.47 -1.39 31.79
C ALA A 225 30.04 -1.04 33.18
N THR A 226 29.32 -1.34 34.26
CA THR A 226 29.69 -0.92 35.62
C THR A 226 30.02 -2.08 36.56
N GLY A 227 29.54 -3.28 36.25
CA GLY A 227 29.65 -4.46 37.11
C GLY A 227 28.70 -4.48 38.31
N GLU A 228 27.86 -3.44 38.49
CA GLU A 228 26.93 -3.33 39.62
C GLU A 228 25.47 -3.48 39.17
N CYS A 229 24.64 -4.10 40.02
CA CYS A 229 23.20 -4.10 39.80
C CYS A 229 22.62 -2.70 39.99
N ARG A 230 21.66 -2.32 39.14
CA ARG A 230 20.97 -1.05 39.26
C ARG A 230 20.20 -0.99 40.59
N ARG A 231 20.23 0.17 41.24
CA ARG A 231 19.52 0.40 42.51
C ARG A 231 18.01 0.36 42.30
N ALA A 232 17.28 -0.11 43.32
CA ALA A 232 15.83 -0.11 43.32
C ALA A 232 15.25 1.29 43.03
N ALA A 233 14.28 1.36 42.11
CA ALA A 233 13.60 2.59 41.78
C ALA A 233 12.80 3.08 42.98
N ARG A 234 12.89 4.39 43.24
CA ARG A 234 12.11 5.01 44.31
C ARG A 234 10.62 4.83 44.05
N GLY A 235 9.92 4.21 45.01
CA GLY A 235 8.48 3.98 44.94
C GLY A 235 8.06 2.74 44.14
N ASP A 236 8.99 1.85 43.79
CA ASP A 236 8.65 0.50 43.35
C ASP A 236 8.33 -0.39 44.57
N ALA A 237 7.17 -1.05 44.56
CA ALA A 237 6.70 -1.84 45.70
C ALA A 237 7.48 -3.16 45.88
N PHE A 238 8.20 -3.62 44.85
CA PHE A 238 8.87 -4.92 44.81
C PHE A 238 10.39 -4.78 44.72
N GLY A 239 10.92 -3.56 44.89
CA GLY A 239 12.36 -3.30 44.89
C GLY A 239 13.03 -3.41 43.51
N ARG A 240 12.26 -3.34 42.41
CA ARG A 240 12.81 -3.37 41.05
C ARG A 240 13.55 -2.09 40.70
N ALA A 241 14.60 -2.21 39.88
CA ALA A 241 15.40 -1.05 39.47
C ALA A 241 14.69 -0.09 38.50
N THR A 242 13.55 -0.50 37.95
CA THR A 242 12.63 0.35 37.19
C THR A 242 11.19 0.08 37.60
N ARG A 243 10.33 1.10 37.46
CA ARG A 243 8.87 0.98 37.61
C ARG A 243 8.18 0.60 36.30
N THR A 244 8.90 0.66 35.19
CA THR A 244 8.38 0.31 33.87
C THR A 244 8.09 -1.19 33.83
N ARG A 245 6.93 -1.56 33.26
CA ARG A 245 6.47 -2.95 33.08
C ARG A 245 6.12 -3.27 31.64
N LYS A 246 6.36 -2.33 30.73
CA LYS A 246 6.07 -2.46 29.31
C LYS A 246 7.29 -2.01 28.54
N PHE A 247 7.81 -2.89 27.70
CA PHE A 247 9.01 -2.66 26.92
C PHE A 247 8.80 -3.08 25.47
N ALA A 248 9.39 -2.35 24.54
CA ALA A 248 9.42 -2.68 23.14
C ALA A 248 10.70 -3.47 22.81
N ILE A 249 10.58 -4.41 21.89
CA ILE A 249 11.66 -5.14 21.23
C ILE A 249 11.49 -4.83 19.74
N LEU A 250 12.55 -4.27 19.16
CA LEU A 250 12.60 -3.95 17.74
C LEU A 250 13.40 -5.01 17.01
N THR A 251 12.77 -5.68 16.06
CA THR A 251 13.44 -6.64 15.18
C THR A 251 13.52 -6.06 13.78
N ARG A 252 14.74 -5.85 13.27
CA ARG A 252 14.99 -5.32 11.92
C ARG A 252 15.57 -6.40 11.01
N PHE A 253 15.18 -6.36 9.74
CA PHE A 253 15.83 -7.10 8.68
C PHE A 253 17.16 -6.42 8.34
N PRO A 254 18.27 -7.16 8.21
CA PRO A 254 19.56 -6.58 7.89
C PRO A 254 19.53 -6.00 6.47
N THR A 255 19.74 -4.68 6.37
CA THR A 255 19.82 -3.95 5.10
C THR A 255 21.12 -3.14 5.03
N PRO A 256 21.72 -2.95 3.85
CA PRO A 256 22.91 -2.12 3.70
C PRO A 256 22.66 -0.67 4.15
N GLY A 257 23.61 -0.07 4.85
CA GLY A 257 23.57 1.34 5.25
C GLY A 257 22.86 1.64 6.57
N TYR A 258 22.29 0.63 7.26
CA TYR A 258 21.66 0.73 8.58
C TYR A 258 20.81 2.00 8.76
N GLN A 259 19.82 2.15 7.87
CA GLN A 259 18.89 3.27 7.91
C GLN A 259 17.97 3.18 9.14
N TYR A 260 17.47 4.32 9.63
CA TYR A 260 16.54 4.39 10.78
C TYR A 260 15.30 3.49 10.57
N TYR A 261 14.79 3.48 9.34
CA TYR A 261 13.80 2.52 8.87
C TYR A 261 14.42 1.72 7.73
N PRO A 262 14.44 0.38 7.81
CA PRO A 262 14.99 -0.43 6.73
C PRO A 262 14.11 -0.31 5.48
N ILE A 263 14.72 -0.28 4.31
CA ILE A 263 14.01 -0.28 3.03
C ILE A 263 13.92 -1.72 2.50
N PRO A 264 12.70 -2.25 2.33
CA PRO A 264 12.50 -3.54 1.68
C PRO A 264 12.97 -3.59 0.24
N PHE A 265 13.63 -4.68 -0.18
CA PHE A 265 14.15 -4.80 -1.55
C PHE A 265 13.07 -4.74 -2.65
N TYR A 266 11.84 -5.15 -2.35
CA TYR A 266 10.74 -5.07 -3.32
C TYR A 266 10.36 -3.62 -3.67
N VAL A 267 10.77 -2.64 -2.85
CA VAL A 267 10.59 -1.21 -3.14
C VAL A 267 11.33 -0.80 -4.42
N ALA A 268 12.34 -1.56 -4.83
CA ALA A 268 13.01 -1.38 -6.12
C ALA A 268 12.02 -1.38 -7.30
N THR A 269 10.90 -2.11 -7.22
CA THR A 269 9.86 -2.11 -8.26
C THR A 269 9.13 -0.77 -8.40
N PHE A 270 9.08 0.04 -7.33
CA PHE A 270 8.54 1.40 -7.41
C PHE A 270 9.59 2.41 -7.92
N LYS A 271 10.87 2.14 -7.66
CA LYS A 271 11.98 2.96 -8.17
C LYS A 271 12.22 2.73 -9.66
N ASP A 272 12.17 1.47 -10.08
CA ASP A 272 12.28 1.05 -11.47
C ASP A 272 10.88 1.10 -12.08
N SER A 273 10.52 2.23 -12.71
CA SER A 273 9.24 2.71 -13.33
C SER A 273 8.20 1.68 -13.85
N TRP A 274 8.53 0.39 -13.86
CA TRP A 274 7.69 -0.76 -14.14
C TRP A 274 6.37 -0.81 -13.37
N TYR A 275 6.35 -0.38 -12.10
CA TYR A 275 5.08 -0.25 -11.37
C TYR A 275 4.12 0.69 -12.09
N ASP A 276 4.60 1.88 -12.47
CA ASP A 276 3.79 2.88 -13.16
C ASP A 276 3.39 2.39 -14.55
N ILE A 277 4.31 1.75 -15.29
CA ILE A 277 4.01 1.17 -16.61
C ILE A 277 2.87 0.15 -16.51
N TYR A 278 2.89 -0.72 -15.50
CA TYR A 278 1.83 -1.70 -15.28
C TYR A 278 0.48 -1.03 -15.04
N GLU A 279 0.44 0.01 -14.20
CA GLU A 279 -0.78 0.78 -13.92
C GLU A 279 -1.29 1.51 -15.18
N LEU A 280 -0.39 2.15 -15.92
CA LEU A 280 -0.68 2.89 -17.16
C LEU A 280 -1.27 2.00 -18.24
N ILE A 281 -0.77 0.77 -18.41
CA ILE A 281 -1.34 -0.19 -19.35
C ILE A 281 -2.78 -0.53 -18.96
N GLY A 282 -3.05 -0.73 -17.67
CA GLY A 282 -4.40 -1.01 -17.17
C GLY A 282 -5.37 0.15 -17.40
N LYS A 283 -4.96 1.38 -17.03
CA LYS A 283 -5.73 2.61 -17.25
C LYS A 283 -5.98 2.86 -18.73
N GLY A 284 -4.93 2.80 -19.56
CA GLY A 284 -5.02 3.01 -21.00
C GLY A 284 -5.93 2.00 -21.70
N LYS A 285 -5.84 0.72 -21.34
CA LYS A 285 -6.76 -0.30 -21.88
C LYS A 285 -8.20 -0.05 -21.43
N ARG A 286 -8.44 0.31 -20.16
CA ARG A 286 -9.79 0.61 -19.66
C ARG A 286 -10.39 1.84 -20.33
N ALA A 287 -9.62 2.92 -20.48
CA ALA A 287 -10.04 4.13 -21.17
C ALA A 287 -10.34 3.84 -22.65
N LYS A 288 -9.50 3.05 -23.32
CA LYS A 288 -9.76 2.60 -24.69
C LYS A 288 -11.05 1.78 -24.78
N ILE A 289 -11.31 0.84 -23.87
CA ILE A 289 -12.57 0.05 -23.89
C ILE A 289 -13.79 0.95 -23.66
N ARG A 290 -13.68 1.92 -22.74
CA ARG A 290 -14.79 2.84 -22.42
C ARG A 290 -15.10 3.83 -23.55
N ASN A 291 -14.07 4.34 -24.21
CA ASN A 291 -14.18 5.43 -25.17
C ASN A 291 -14.08 4.98 -26.63
N SER A 292 -13.64 3.74 -26.89
CA SER A 292 -13.70 3.15 -28.22
C SER A 292 -15.14 2.77 -28.50
N ALA A 293 -15.87 3.64 -29.21
CA ALA A 293 -16.95 3.21 -30.07
C ALA A 293 -16.30 2.70 -31.37
N PRO A 294 -16.01 1.39 -31.54
CA PRO A 294 -15.62 0.92 -32.86
C PRO A 294 -16.76 1.28 -33.83
N PRO A 295 -16.49 1.86 -35.01
CA PRO A 295 -17.49 1.86 -36.07
C PRO A 295 -17.84 0.39 -36.28
N ARG A 296 -19.11 0.03 -36.05
CA ARG A 296 -19.53 -1.36 -36.23
C ARG A 296 -19.42 -1.74 -37.71
N PHE A 297 -19.62 -0.75 -38.57
CA PHE A 297 -19.57 -0.88 -40.02
C PHE A 297 -18.93 0.36 -40.64
N GLN A 298 -18.08 0.13 -41.63
CA GLN A 298 -17.56 1.14 -42.55
C GLN A 298 -18.29 0.94 -43.88
N VAL A 299 -18.95 1.99 -44.37
CA VAL A 299 -19.65 1.98 -45.65
C VAL A 299 -18.86 2.82 -46.64
N GLU A 300 -18.43 2.21 -47.73
CA GLU A 300 -17.76 2.90 -48.82
C GLU A 300 -18.73 3.03 -49.99
N VAL A 301 -19.09 4.26 -50.34
CA VAL A 301 -20.01 4.56 -51.43
C VAL A 301 -19.24 5.24 -52.54
N HIS A 302 -19.26 4.68 -53.75
CA HIS A 302 -18.65 5.30 -54.92
C HIS A 302 -19.42 6.58 -55.29
N LYS A 303 -18.73 7.65 -55.70
CA LYS A 303 -19.36 8.95 -56.05
C LYS A 303 -20.50 8.83 -57.06
N ASP A 304 -20.34 7.93 -58.03
CA ASP A 304 -21.31 7.77 -59.12
C ASP A 304 -22.60 7.10 -58.66
N TYR A 305 -22.58 6.38 -57.53
CA TYR A 305 -23.78 5.74 -56.98
C TYR A 305 -24.89 6.75 -56.68
N TRP A 306 -24.53 7.89 -56.07
CA TRP A 306 -25.51 8.94 -55.77
C TRP A 306 -26.10 9.58 -57.03
N ARG A 307 -25.31 9.68 -58.10
CA ARG A 307 -25.77 10.21 -59.40
C ARG A 307 -26.68 9.22 -60.10
N GLN A 308 -26.26 7.96 -60.19
CA GLN A 308 -27.02 6.88 -60.81
C GLN A 308 -28.40 6.71 -60.18
N ILE A 309 -28.52 6.72 -58.85
CA ILE A 309 -29.82 6.65 -58.18
C ILE A 309 -30.75 7.81 -58.54
N CYS A 310 -30.21 9.03 -58.63
CA CYS A 310 -31.03 10.19 -58.96
C CYS A 310 -31.42 10.20 -60.46
N GLU A 311 -30.56 9.69 -61.33
CA GLU A 311 -30.80 9.53 -62.76
C GLU A 311 -31.83 8.44 -63.06
N GLU A 312 -31.74 7.29 -62.38
CA GLU A 312 -32.71 6.18 -62.48
C GLU A 312 -34.11 6.62 -62.03
N ASP A 313 -34.20 7.42 -60.95
CA ASP A 313 -35.47 7.95 -60.45
C ASP A 313 -35.99 9.16 -61.26
N GLY A 314 -35.24 9.62 -62.29
CA GLY A 314 -35.61 10.75 -63.15
C GLY A 314 -35.67 12.11 -62.42
N ILE A 315 -34.98 12.24 -61.28
CA ILE A 315 -35.04 13.42 -60.42
C ILE A 315 -34.00 14.45 -60.87
N THR A 316 -34.47 15.55 -61.46
CA THR A 316 -33.62 16.65 -61.96
C THR A 316 -33.61 17.90 -61.08
N ASP A 317 -34.53 17.98 -60.12
CA ASP A 317 -34.68 19.11 -59.21
C ASP A 317 -33.64 19.05 -58.05
N PRO A 318 -32.80 20.08 -57.86
CA PRO A 318 -31.74 20.11 -56.85
C PRO A 318 -32.19 19.81 -55.42
N ASP A 319 -33.40 20.22 -55.04
CA ASP A 319 -33.89 20.01 -53.67
C ASP A 319 -34.41 18.58 -53.47
N LYS A 320 -34.97 17.98 -54.53
CA LYS A 320 -35.41 16.58 -54.52
C LYS A 320 -34.24 15.60 -54.55
N ILE A 321 -33.14 15.95 -55.23
CA ILE A 321 -31.88 15.17 -55.21
C ILE A 321 -31.35 15.05 -53.77
N LYS A 322 -31.29 16.17 -53.03
CA LYS A 322 -30.85 16.18 -51.63
C LYS A 322 -31.77 15.33 -50.73
N ALA A 323 -33.09 15.42 -50.94
CA ALA A 323 -34.06 14.63 -50.20
C ALA A 323 -33.91 13.13 -50.47
N ARG A 324 -33.71 12.73 -51.73
CA ARG A 324 -33.52 11.33 -52.14
C ARG A 324 -32.24 10.73 -51.58
N ILE A 325 -31.13 11.46 -51.64
CA ILE A 325 -29.85 11.04 -51.03
C ILE A 325 -30.00 10.89 -49.52
N LYS A 326 -30.75 11.78 -48.85
CA LYS A 326 -31.02 11.68 -47.41
C LYS A 326 -31.85 10.43 -47.08
N GLN A 327 -32.85 10.12 -47.89
CA GLN A 327 -33.65 8.91 -47.74
C GLN A 327 -32.79 7.65 -47.94
N GLU A 328 -31.93 7.63 -48.95
CA GLU A 328 -31.06 6.48 -49.20
C GLU A 328 -30.03 6.28 -48.09
N LYS A 329 -29.46 7.36 -47.53
CA LYS A 329 -28.63 7.29 -46.33
C LYS A 329 -29.39 6.70 -45.14
N GLN A 330 -30.69 6.98 -45.02
CA GLN A 330 -31.52 6.35 -43.98
C GLN A 330 -31.75 4.87 -44.26
N ASN A 331 -32.02 4.48 -45.51
CA ASN A 331 -32.17 3.07 -45.89
C ASN A 331 -30.89 2.25 -45.57
N ILE A 332 -29.71 2.82 -45.87
CA ILE A 332 -28.42 2.19 -45.54
C ILE A 332 -28.25 2.09 -44.02
N ASN A 333 -28.65 3.11 -43.26
CA ASN A 333 -28.65 3.05 -41.79
C ASN A 333 -29.56 1.93 -41.27
N ASP A 334 -30.77 1.79 -41.78
CA ASP A 334 -31.76 0.82 -41.30
C ASP A 334 -31.36 -0.62 -41.68
N PHE A 335 -30.75 -0.81 -42.86
CA PHE A 335 -30.17 -2.09 -43.28
C PHE A 335 -29.00 -2.52 -42.38
N ILE A 336 -28.12 -1.58 -42.01
CA ILE A 336 -26.95 -1.85 -41.17
C ILE A 336 -27.33 -1.97 -39.68
N GLY A 337 -28.31 -1.18 -39.24
CA GLY A 337 -28.86 -1.17 -37.89
C GLY A 337 -29.66 -2.41 -37.53
N GLY A 338 -30.11 -3.15 -38.55
CA GLY A 338 -30.83 -4.41 -38.39
C GLY A 338 -32.27 -4.19 -37.95
N GLY A 339 -33.06 -3.46 -38.75
CA GLY A 339 -34.54 -3.46 -38.70
C GLY A 339 -35.17 -2.72 -37.52
#